data_AF-A0A9D9YI66-F1
#
_entry.id   AF-A0A9D9YI66-F1
#
_cell.length_a   1.000
_cell.length_b   1.000
_cell.length_c   1.000
_cell.angle_alpha   90.00
_cell.angle_beta   90.00
_cell.angle_gamma   90.00
#
_symmetry.space_group_name_H-M   'P 1'
#
loop_
_entity.id
_entity.type
_entity.pdbx_description
1 polymer ?
#
loop_
_entity_poly.entity_id
_entity_poly.type
_entity_poly.pdbx_seq_one_letter_code
_entity_poly.pdbx_strand_id
1 'polypeptide(L)'
;MDIHPIFVHFPIALLTVYAVLELIRFERFTSLGYYFYIKGSLLIIGILTSSLALQTGEMAEDSVARSLHNLVEMHSTFANISTWIFAILAIVYAIVWISKTEYNQKLNESGFAKIWNLKLMIANKIMNNSFIMIILAILGLVAITITGALGGAIVYGPDVDPIVSFFYYLVM
;
A
#
# COMPACT_ATOMS: atom_id res chain seq x y z
N MET A 1 6.91 -4.20 26.95
CA MET A 1 5.90 -4.59 25.95
C MET A 1 6.45 -4.13 24.62
N ASP A 2 6.76 -5.04 23.71
CA ASP A 2 7.30 -4.69 22.41
C ASP A 2 6.21 -3.95 21.64
N ILE A 3 6.32 -2.64 21.60
CA ILE A 3 5.48 -1.74 20.80
C ILE A 3 5.72 -1.99 19.30
N HIS A 4 6.81 -2.66 18.96
CA HIS A 4 7.28 -2.94 17.60
C HIS A 4 6.24 -3.67 16.72
N PRO A 5 5.55 -4.75 17.12
CA PRO A 5 4.64 -5.48 16.24
C PRO A 5 3.36 -4.72 15.87
N ILE A 6 2.85 -3.84 16.73
CA ILE A 6 1.62 -3.08 16.46
C ILE A 6 1.82 -2.05 15.34
N PHE A 7 2.98 -1.39 15.30
CA PHE A 7 3.25 -0.35 14.30
C PHE A 7 3.55 -0.93 12.90
N VAL A 8 4.09 -2.15 12.79
CA VAL A 8 4.34 -2.82 11.49
C VAL A 8 3.15 -3.62 10.94
N HIS A 9 2.25 -4.16 11.77
CA HIS A 9 1.11 -4.96 11.25
C HIS A 9 -0.12 -4.12 10.89
N PHE A 10 -0.28 -2.94 11.49
CA PHE A 10 -1.43 -2.07 11.23
C PHE A 10 -1.55 -1.59 9.77
N PRO A 11 -0.46 -1.17 9.08
CA PRO A 11 -0.52 -0.79 7.67
C PRO A 11 -0.93 -1.96 6.77
N ILE A 12 -0.40 -3.15 7.03
CA ILE A 12 -0.67 -4.38 6.26
C ILE A 12 -2.17 -4.68 6.25
N ALA A 13 -2.83 -4.61 7.41
CA ALA A 13 -4.27 -4.87 7.51
C ALA A 13 -5.08 -3.87 6.67
N LEU A 14 -4.80 -2.57 6.78
CA LEU A 14 -5.53 -1.53 6.04
C LEU A 14 -5.37 -1.66 4.52
N LEU A 15 -4.14 -1.88 4.06
CA LEU A 15 -3.82 -2.02 2.64
C LEU A 15 -4.38 -3.32 2.06
N THR A 16 -4.37 -4.41 2.84
CA THR A 16 -5.00 -5.68 2.44
C THR A 16 -6.51 -5.54 2.30
N VAL A 17 -7.19 -4.92 3.28
CA VAL A 17 -8.64 -4.67 3.19
C VAL A 17 -8.95 -3.78 1.99
N TYR A 18 -8.16 -2.72 1.75
CA TYR A 18 -8.30 -1.91 0.55
C TYR A 18 -8.17 -2.75 -0.73
N ALA A 19 -7.13 -3.58 -0.85
CA ALA A 19 -6.90 -4.41 -2.03
C ALA A 19 -8.05 -5.39 -2.27
N VAL A 20 -8.56 -6.04 -1.21
CA VAL A 20 -9.74 -6.91 -1.28
C VAL A 20 -10.98 -6.15 -1.76
N LEU A 21 -11.23 -4.94 -1.26
CA LEU A 21 -12.32 -4.08 -1.74
C LEU A 21 -12.13 -3.59 -3.18
N GLU A 22 -10.89 -3.43 -3.64
CA GLU A 22 -10.59 -3.12 -5.04
C GLU A 22 -10.85 -4.31 -5.96
N LEU A 23 -10.63 -5.54 -5.48
CA LEU A 23 -10.91 -6.78 -6.22
C LEU A 23 -12.41 -7.12 -6.24
N ILE A 24 -13.08 -6.98 -5.11
CA ILE A 24 -14.49 -7.31 -4.93
C ILE A 24 -15.34 -6.07 -5.30
N ARG A 25 -15.49 -5.84 -6.60
CA ARG A 25 -16.26 -4.72 -7.16
C ARG A 25 -17.73 -5.09 -7.39
N PHE A 26 -18.43 -5.51 -6.34
CA PHE A 26 -19.87 -5.73 -6.46
C PHE A 26 -20.60 -4.42 -6.77
N GLU A 27 -21.42 -4.42 -7.82
CA GLU A 27 -22.14 -3.24 -8.29
C GLU A 27 -22.96 -2.57 -7.18
N ARG A 28 -23.54 -3.37 -6.28
CA ARG A 28 -24.31 -2.93 -5.12
C ARG A 28 -23.53 -2.04 -4.16
N PHE A 29 -22.23 -2.28 -4.01
CA PHE A 29 -21.36 -1.49 -3.13
C PHE A 29 -20.72 -0.33 -3.89
N THR A 30 -20.33 -0.54 -5.15
CA THR A 30 -19.70 0.52 -5.94
C THR A 30 -20.67 1.65 -6.32
N SER A 31 -21.99 1.41 -6.28
CA SER A 31 -23.01 2.45 -6.45
C SER A 31 -23.16 3.37 -5.23
N LEU A 32 -22.58 3.02 -4.09
CA LEU A 32 -22.70 3.80 -2.84
C LEU A 32 -21.69 4.93 -2.84
N GLY A 33 -22.16 6.17 -2.65
CA GLY A 33 -21.30 7.37 -2.66
C GLY A 33 -20.17 7.34 -1.63
N TYR A 34 -20.35 6.61 -0.53
CA TYR A 34 -19.33 6.45 0.52
C TYR A 34 -18.24 5.42 0.21
N TYR A 35 -18.44 4.51 -0.76
CA TYR A 35 -17.49 3.44 -1.08
C TYR A 35 -16.12 4.00 -1.50
N PHE A 36 -16.14 5.08 -2.28
CA PHE A 36 -14.94 5.82 -2.68
C PHE A 36 -14.15 6.32 -1.47
N TYR A 37 -14.84 6.94 -0.50
CA TYR A 37 -14.19 7.54 0.67
C TYR A 37 -13.65 6.47 1.62
N ILE A 38 -14.37 5.35 1.82
CA ILE A 38 -13.88 4.23 2.64
C ILE A 38 -12.58 3.68 2.07
N LYS A 39 -12.55 3.36 0.77
CA LYS A 39 -11.33 2.86 0.10
C LYS A 39 -10.19 3.87 0.17
N GLY A 40 -10.48 5.13 -0.12
CA GLY A 40 -9.51 6.21 -0.03
C GLY A 40 -8.92 6.36 1.38
N SER A 41 -9.75 6.31 2.41
CA SER A 41 -9.31 6.40 3.82
C SER A 41 -8.44 5.22 4.23
N LEU A 42 -8.85 3.99 3.93
CA LEU A 42 -8.06 2.78 4.21
C LEU A 42 -6.67 2.88 3.56
N LEU A 43 -6.64 3.28 2.29
CA LEU A 43 -5.41 3.38 1.51
C LEU A 43 -4.49 4.49 2.01
N ILE A 44 -5.02 5.70 2.21
CA ILE A 44 -4.22 6.86 2.64
C ILE A 44 -3.67 6.64 4.05
N ILE A 45 -4.51 6.19 5.00
CA ILE A 45 -4.06 5.90 6.36
C ILE A 45 -3.07 4.73 6.36
N GLY A 46 -3.33 3.69 5.56
CA GLY A 46 -2.42 2.57 5.37
C GLY A 46 -1.04 3.02 4.89
N ILE A 47 -0.97 3.93 3.91
CA ILE A 47 0.30 4.49 3.43
C ILE A 47 1.01 5.34 4.49
N LEU A 48 0.29 6.25 5.15
CA LEU A 48 0.90 7.10 6.19
C LEU A 48 1.51 6.27 7.32
N THR A 49 0.82 5.21 7.73
CA THR A 49 1.32 4.30 8.76
C THR A 49 2.42 3.37 8.24
N SER A 50 2.38 2.96 6.96
CA SER A 50 3.46 2.18 6.34
C SER A 50 4.79 2.95 6.32
N SER A 51 4.75 4.25 6.04
CA SER A 51 5.97 5.08 6.09
C SER A 51 6.61 5.13 7.48
N LEU A 52 5.81 5.09 8.55
CA LEU A 52 6.32 5.00 9.92
C LEU A 52 6.92 3.61 10.19
N ALA A 53 6.24 2.56 9.75
CA ALA A 53 6.70 1.18 9.88
C ALA A 53 8.07 0.97 9.19
N LEU A 54 8.24 1.47 7.95
CA LEU A 54 9.50 1.38 7.22
C LEU A 54 10.66 2.06 7.96
N GLN A 55 10.46 3.30 8.43
CA GLN A 55 11.49 4.01 9.19
C GLN A 55 11.90 3.25 10.46
N THR A 56 10.93 2.66 11.17
CA THR A 56 11.23 1.87 12.36
C THR A 56 11.91 0.53 12.05
N GLY A 57 11.65 -0.04 10.87
CA GLY A 57 12.30 -1.27 10.39
C GLY A 57 13.75 -1.05 10.00
N GLU A 58 14.04 0.02 9.24
CA GLU A 58 15.39 0.40 8.84
C GLU A 58 16.30 0.65 10.05
N MET A 59 15.78 1.32 11.09
CA MET A 59 16.53 1.52 12.34
C MET A 59 16.83 0.21 13.09
N ALA A 60 16.00 -0.83 12.90
CA ALA A 60 16.17 -2.11 13.56
C ALA A 60 17.10 -3.05 12.78
N GLU A 61 17.29 -2.84 11.48
CA GLU A 61 18.07 -3.71 10.59
C GLU A 61 19.53 -3.88 11.06
N ASP A 62 20.16 -2.79 11.50
CA ASP A 62 21.55 -2.79 12.02
C ASP A 62 21.74 -3.66 13.27
N SER A 63 20.65 -4.00 13.97
CA SER A 63 20.68 -4.82 15.18
C SER A 63 20.50 -6.32 14.91
N VAL A 64 20.22 -6.71 13.66
CA VAL A 64 19.95 -8.10 13.29
C VAL A 64 21.26 -8.87 13.05
N ALA A 65 21.25 -10.17 13.37
CA ALA A 65 22.37 -11.06 13.11
C ALA A 65 22.74 -11.07 11.60
N ARG A 66 24.05 -11.01 11.29
CA ARG A 66 24.54 -10.98 9.89
C ARG A 66 24.03 -12.14 9.03
N SER A 67 23.75 -13.30 9.63
CA SER A 67 23.21 -14.46 8.93
C SER A 67 21.80 -14.25 8.38
N LEU A 68 21.05 -13.28 8.89
CA LEU A 68 19.71 -12.92 8.44
C LEU A 68 19.68 -11.67 7.56
N HIS A 69 20.83 -11.03 7.30
CA HIS A 69 20.89 -9.74 6.62
C HIS A 69 20.20 -9.78 5.24
N ASN A 70 20.54 -10.74 4.38
CA ASN A 70 19.90 -10.88 3.07
C ASN A 70 18.38 -11.09 3.16
N LEU A 71 17.92 -11.83 4.18
CA LEU A 71 16.49 -12.07 4.38
C LEU A 71 15.76 -10.79 4.80
N VAL A 72 16.36 -10.01 5.71
CA VAL A 72 15.83 -8.70 6.14
C VAL A 72 15.87 -7.69 4.99
N GLU A 73 16.93 -7.67 4.19
CA GLU A 73 17.05 -6.82 3.01
C GLU A 73 15.93 -7.12 1.99
N MET A 74 15.65 -8.40 1.72
CA MET A 74 14.55 -8.79 0.84
C MET A 74 13.18 -8.45 1.44
N HIS A 75 12.98 -8.66 2.75
CA HIS A 75 11.78 -8.22 3.46
C HIS A 75 11.55 -6.70 3.31
N SER A 76 12.58 -5.90 3.55
CA SER A 76 12.56 -4.44 3.40
C SER A 76 12.30 -4.00 1.95
N THR A 77 12.88 -4.70 0.98
CA THR A 77 12.69 -4.46 -0.46
C THR A 77 11.22 -4.63 -0.85
N PHE A 78 10.59 -5.76 -0.47
CA PHE A 78 9.17 -5.99 -0.77
C PHE A 78 8.24 -5.05 0.02
N ALA A 79 8.61 -4.68 1.25
CA ALA A 79 7.89 -3.66 2.04
C ALA A 79 7.91 -2.29 1.32
N ASN A 80 9.05 -1.90 0.77
CA ASN A 80 9.19 -0.69 -0.04
C ASN A 80 8.40 -0.77 -1.35
N ILE A 81 8.51 -1.87 -2.10
CA ILE A 81 7.77 -2.07 -3.36
C ILE A 81 6.27 -1.93 -3.13
N SER A 82 5.73 -2.65 -2.13
CA SER A 82 4.30 -2.58 -1.82
C SER A 82 3.86 -1.18 -1.42
N THR A 83 4.64 -0.49 -0.58
CA THR A 83 4.38 0.89 -0.17
C THR A 83 4.34 1.84 -1.36
N TRP A 84 5.27 1.74 -2.31
CA TRP A 84 5.27 2.58 -3.51
C TRP A 84 4.07 2.31 -4.42
N ILE A 85 3.69 1.05 -4.63
CA ILE A 85 2.51 0.68 -5.43
C ILE A 85 1.25 1.29 -4.81
N PHE A 86 1.03 1.08 -3.52
CA PHE A 86 -0.13 1.64 -2.82
C PHE A 86 -0.06 3.17 -2.70
N ALA A 87 1.14 3.77 -2.65
CA ALA A 87 1.29 5.22 -2.62
C ALA A 87 0.85 5.86 -3.95
N ILE A 88 1.14 5.23 -5.09
CA ILE A 88 0.63 5.68 -6.40
C ILE A 88 -0.91 5.69 -6.39
N LEU A 89 -1.52 4.60 -5.91
CA LEU A 89 -2.98 4.53 -5.77
C LEU A 89 -3.49 5.60 -4.79
N ALA A 90 -2.82 5.81 -3.65
CA ALA A 90 -3.20 6.80 -2.65
C ALA A 90 -3.18 8.22 -3.22
N ILE A 91 -2.17 8.55 -4.03
CA ILE A 91 -2.07 9.84 -4.74
C ILE A 91 -3.23 10.01 -5.73
N VAL A 92 -3.58 8.97 -6.48
CA VAL A 92 -4.73 9.01 -7.40
C VAL A 92 -6.02 9.28 -6.61
N TYR A 93 -6.26 8.55 -5.51
CA TYR A 93 -7.41 8.80 -4.63
C TYR A 93 -7.40 10.21 -4.05
N ALA A 94 -6.26 10.71 -3.57
CA ALA A 94 -6.15 12.04 -3.00
C ALA A 94 -6.46 13.13 -4.03
N ILE A 95 -5.93 13.04 -5.25
CA ILE A 95 -6.21 14.00 -6.34
C ILE A 95 -7.71 14.01 -6.68
N VAL A 96 -8.32 12.83 -6.86
CA VAL A 96 -9.75 12.72 -7.18
C VAL A 96 -10.62 13.14 -5.98
N TRP A 97 -10.16 12.96 -4.75
CA TRP A 97 -10.88 13.44 -3.57
C TRP A 97 -10.86 14.96 -3.52
N ILE A 98 -9.68 15.59 -3.65
CA ILE A 98 -9.54 17.05 -3.64
C ILE A 98 -10.41 17.68 -4.73
N SER A 99 -10.53 17.06 -5.91
CA SER A 99 -11.37 17.58 -7.00
C SER A 99 -12.87 17.62 -6.67
N LYS A 100 -13.33 16.82 -5.69
CA LYS A 100 -14.71 16.81 -5.16
C LYS A 100 -14.95 17.83 -4.04
N THR A 101 -13.95 18.64 -3.69
CA THR A 101 -14.03 19.66 -2.63
C THR A 101 -13.95 21.07 -3.20
N GLU A 102 -14.28 22.08 -2.40
CA GLU A 102 -14.15 23.51 -2.77
C GLU A 102 -12.71 23.91 -3.13
N TYR A 103 -11.69 23.15 -2.67
CA TYR A 103 -10.30 23.38 -3.03
C TYR A 103 -10.04 23.23 -4.53
N ASN A 104 -10.86 22.45 -5.25
CA ASN A 104 -10.73 22.30 -6.69
C ASN A 104 -10.90 23.65 -7.42
N GLN A 105 -11.86 24.47 -6.99
CA GLN A 105 -12.10 25.78 -7.56
C GLN A 105 -10.90 26.70 -7.30
N LYS A 106 -10.39 26.74 -6.06
CA LYS A 106 -9.21 27.52 -5.70
C LYS A 106 -7.97 27.13 -6.51
N LEU A 107 -7.77 25.83 -6.76
CA LEU A 107 -6.65 25.35 -7.57
C LEU A 107 -6.79 25.72 -9.06
N ASN A 108 -8.02 25.74 -9.58
CA ASN A 108 -8.30 26.18 -10.95
C ASN A 108 -8.16 27.69 -11.14
N GLU A 109 -8.39 28.48 -10.10
CA GLU A 109 -8.19 29.93 -10.12
C GLU A 109 -6.72 30.33 -9.84
N SER A 110 -5.90 29.40 -9.35
CA SER A 110 -4.48 29.63 -9.06
C SER A 110 -3.59 29.61 -10.32
N GLY A 111 -2.37 30.14 -10.21
CA GLY A 111 -1.35 30.04 -11.27
C GLY A 111 -0.93 28.61 -11.63
N PHE A 112 -1.26 27.62 -10.81
CA PHE A 112 -0.94 26.20 -11.04
C PHE A 112 -2.04 25.41 -11.75
N ALA A 113 -3.12 26.07 -12.19
CA ALA A 113 -4.29 25.43 -12.80
C ALA A 113 -3.95 24.44 -13.92
N LYS A 114 -2.98 24.75 -14.78
CA LYS A 114 -2.57 23.83 -15.88
C LYS A 114 -2.00 22.52 -15.35
N ILE A 115 -1.12 22.59 -14.34
CA ILE A 115 -0.49 21.41 -13.72
C ILE A 115 -1.55 20.61 -12.95
N TRP A 116 -2.42 21.30 -12.21
CA TRP A 116 -3.53 20.68 -11.49
C TRP A 116 -4.45 19.90 -12.43
N ASN A 117 -4.89 20.53 -13.52
CA ASN A 117 -5.77 19.90 -14.51
C ASN A 117 -5.11 18.71 -15.21
N LEU A 118 -3.80 18.78 -15.50
CA LEU A 118 -3.06 17.63 -16.03
C LEU A 118 -3.04 16.46 -15.04
N LYS A 119 -2.70 16.72 -13.77
CA LYS A 119 -2.71 15.70 -12.71
C LYS A 119 -4.10 15.10 -12.52
N LEU A 120 -5.14 15.93 -12.51
CA LEU A 120 -6.53 15.51 -12.37
C LEU A 120 -6.99 14.66 -13.57
N MET A 121 -6.61 15.02 -14.79
CA MET A 121 -6.90 14.24 -16.00
C MET A 121 -6.28 12.84 -15.92
N ILE A 122 -5.00 12.75 -15.53
CA ILE A 122 -4.30 11.48 -15.38
C ILE A 122 -4.94 10.64 -14.28
N ALA A 123 -5.19 11.24 -13.11
CA ALA A 123 -5.80 10.55 -11.97
C ALA A 123 -7.21 10.02 -12.30
N ASN A 124 -8.05 10.82 -12.97
CA ASN A 124 -9.36 10.37 -13.44
C ASN A 124 -9.25 9.25 -14.47
N LYS A 125 -8.29 9.30 -15.40
CA LYS A 125 -8.07 8.24 -16.38
C LYS A 125 -7.69 6.91 -15.71
N ILE A 126 -6.85 6.96 -14.68
CA ILE A 126 -6.46 5.79 -13.89
C ILE A 126 -7.65 5.28 -13.07
N MET A 127 -8.32 6.15 -12.30
CA MET A 127 -9.45 5.80 -11.42
C MET A 127 -10.63 5.19 -12.19
N ASN A 128 -10.95 5.74 -13.37
CA ASN A 128 -12.05 5.23 -14.19
C ASN A 128 -11.70 3.93 -14.92
N ASN A 129 -10.42 3.57 -15.00
CA ASN A 129 -9.97 2.31 -15.58
C ASN A 129 -9.84 1.24 -14.50
N SER A 130 -10.91 0.45 -14.34
CA SER A 130 -10.98 -0.64 -13.38
C SER A 130 -9.84 -1.65 -13.47
N PHE A 131 -9.36 -1.93 -14.68
CA PHE A 131 -8.29 -2.89 -14.91
C PHE A 131 -6.96 -2.40 -14.34
N ILE A 132 -6.62 -1.12 -14.52
CA ILE A 132 -5.39 -0.53 -13.97
C ILE A 132 -5.44 -0.57 -12.44
N MET A 133 -6.57 -0.17 -11.84
CA MET A 133 -6.74 -0.16 -10.38
C MET A 133 -6.60 -1.58 -9.79
N ILE A 134 -7.23 -2.57 -10.43
CA ILE A 134 -7.16 -3.97 -10.00
C ILE A 134 -5.75 -4.52 -10.13
N ILE A 135 -5.05 -4.28 -11.24
CA ILE A 135 -3.67 -4.75 -11.43
C ILE A 135 -2.76 -4.17 -10.34
N LEU A 136 -2.83 -2.85 -10.11
CA LEU A 136 -2.00 -2.21 -9.09
C LEU A 136 -2.33 -2.76 -7.70
N ALA A 137 -3.61 -3.00 -7.38
CA ALA A 137 -4.00 -3.61 -6.12
C ALA A 137 -3.49 -5.05 -5.97
N ILE A 138 -3.53 -5.87 -7.03
CA ILE A 138 -3.00 -7.25 -7.01
C ILE A 138 -1.48 -7.22 -6.83
N LEU A 139 -0.76 -6.39 -7.59
CA LEU A 139 0.69 -6.28 -7.47
C LEU A 139 1.11 -5.83 -6.07
N GLY A 140 0.39 -4.84 -5.51
CA GLY A 140 0.59 -4.40 -4.13
C GLY A 140 0.30 -5.52 -3.12
N LEU A 141 -0.79 -6.26 -3.30
CA LEU A 141 -1.19 -7.36 -2.42
C LEU A 141 -0.19 -8.52 -2.45
N VAL A 142 0.31 -8.89 -3.62
CA VAL A 142 1.36 -9.90 -3.78
C VAL A 142 2.64 -9.44 -3.07
N ALA A 143 3.06 -8.19 -3.28
CA ALA A 143 4.22 -7.64 -2.60
C ALA A 143 4.06 -7.65 -1.08
N ILE A 144 2.91 -7.23 -0.53
CA ILE A 144 2.62 -7.31 0.92
C ILE A 144 2.64 -8.75 1.42
N THR A 145 2.11 -9.70 0.65
CA THR A 145 2.09 -11.11 1.03
C THR A 145 3.52 -11.66 1.13
N ILE A 146 4.39 -11.32 0.17
CA ILE A 146 5.81 -11.69 0.22
C ILE A 146 6.48 -11.02 1.44
N THR A 147 6.26 -9.73 1.67
CA THR A 147 6.77 -9.03 2.86
C THR A 147 6.37 -9.76 4.15
N GLY A 148 5.09 -10.11 4.29
CA GLY A 148 4.56 -10.82 5.45
C GLY A 148 5.18 -12.22 5.60
N ALA A 149 5.33 -12.95 4.50
CA ALA A 149 5.96 -14.27 4.48
C ALA A 149 7.43 -14.21 4.93
N LEU A 150 8.21 -13.28 4.39
CA LEU A 150 9.60 -13.07 4.79
C LEU A 150 9.71 -12.61 6.25
N GLY A 151 8.77 -11.79 6.72
CA GLY A 151 8.67 -11.41 8.14
C GLY A 151 8.42 -12.62 9.06
N GLY A 152 7.56 -13.54 8.63
CA GLY A 152 7.34 -14.82 9.30
C GLY A 152 8.60 -15.68 9.34
N ALA A 153 9.35 -15.74 8.24
CA ALA A 153 10.61 -16.49 8.16
C ALA A 153 11.71 -15.91 9.08
N ILE A 154 11.76 -14.58 9.26
CA ILE A 154 12.72 -13.92 10.17
C ILE A 154 12.47 -14.34 11.63
N VAL A 155 11.22 -14.48 12.05
CA VAL A 155 10.85 -14.74 13.45
C VAL A 155 10.79 -16.25 13.75
N TYR A 156 10.20 -17.02 12.85
CA TYR A 156 9.84 -18.44 13.09
C TYR A 156 10.63 -19.43 12.23
N GLY A 157 11.43 -18.94 11.28
CA GLY A 157 12.14 -19.77 10.31
C GLY A 157 11.35 -20.05 9.02
N PRO A 158 12.02 -20.52 7.96
CA PRO A 158 11.44 -20.66 6.62
C PRO A 158 10.36 -21.76 6.52
N ASP A 159 10.35 -22.71 7.44
CA ASP A 159 9.49 -23.90 7.40
C ASP A 159 8.26 -23.81 8.33
N VAL A 160 7.91 -22.60 8.77
CA VAL A 160 6.79 -22.39 9.71
C VAL A 160 5.43 -22.76 9.09
N ASP A 161 5.22 -22.45 7.81
CA ASP A 161 4.03 -22.82 7.05
C ASP A 161 4.29 -22.85 5.53
N PRO A 162 3.42 -23.50 4.73
CA PRO A 162 3.65 -23.68 3.29
C PRO A 162 3.75 -22.39 2.48
N ILE A 163 3.07 -21.31 2.89
CA ILE A 163 3.10 -20.03 2.19
C ILE A 163 4.45 -19.34 2.45
N VAL A 164 4.90 -19.35 3.70
CA VAL A 164 6.21 -18.82 4.08
C VAL A 164 7.33 -19.58 3.36
N SER A 165 7.30 -20.91 3.37
CA SER A 165 8.31 -21.72 2.69
C SER A 165 8.32 -21.45 1.19
N PHE A 166 7.14 -21.40 0.55
CA PHE A 166 7.03 -21.12 -0.87
C PHE A 166 7.68 -19.79 -1.25
N PHE A 167 7.33 -18.71 -0.55
CA PHE A 167 7.88 -17.39 -0.88
C PHE A 167 9.35 -17.24 -0.46
N TYR A 168 9.77 -17.87 0.63
CA TYR A 168 11.17 -17.88 1.04
C TYR A 168 12.05 -18.47 -0.06
N TYR A 169 11.75 -19.68 -0.53
CA TYR A 169 12.56 -20.34 -1.58
C TYR A 169 12.36 -19.78 -2.99
N LEU A 170 11.29 -19.01 -3.23
CA LEU A 170 11.10 -18.32 -4.50
C LEU A 170 12.07 -17.13 -4.64
N VAL A 171 12.46 -16.53 -3.52
CA VAL A 171 13.09 -15.21 -3.47
C VAL A 171 14.53 -15.26 -2.90
N MET A 172 14.85 -16.30 -2.12
CA MET A 172 16.18 -16.57 -1.54
C MET A 172 16.85 -17.75 -2.24
#